data_AF-A0A0D2LJS0-F1
#
_entry.id   AF-A0A0D2LJS0-F1
#
_cell.length_a   1.000
_cell.length_b   1.000
_cell.length_c   1.000
_cell.angle_alpha   90.00
_cell.angle_beta   90.00
_cell.angle_gamma   90.00
#
_symmetry.space_group_name_H-M   'P 1'
#
loop_
_entity.id
_entity.type
_entity.pdbx_description
1 polymer ?
#
loop_
_entity_poly.entity_id
_entity_poly.type
_entity_poly.pdbx_seq_one_letter_code
_entity_poly.pdbx_strand_id
1 'polypeptide(L)'
;METAPAAGAVDIVIGRYRDAEDRISWRLEHMRFEDALALAERERGLPASVWDAVVQAYLAHVTAAGDWATAAGLLPRLLKDKVALWERWVYEFGQARQLPLLAPVLPTKRPALHPQTYELVMAALLVDPAHHGALLGLVQAWPNSLYQPAALIDAIAQRMRRAGGETRELWQALAHLYKTQGRPDLSLAILLNLQLPSVFDFLQEHGLLSFLGGKAALLLAIDEARALDLLVSHLDSVAPADVVPG
;
A
#
# COMPACT_ATOMS: atom_id res chain seq x y z
N MET A 1 -4.74 -33.54 78.84
CA MET A 1 -5.10 -32.42 77.95
C MET A 1 -3.83 -31.60 77.81
N GLU A 2 -2.96 -31.98 76.88
CA GLU A 2 -1.62 -31.41 76.72
C GLU A 2 -1.50 -30.91 75.28
N THR A 3 -1.22 -29.63 75.18
CA THR A 3 -1.34 -28.78 74.00
C THR A 3 -0.20 -29.03 73.02
N ALA A 4 -0.55 -29.22 71.75
CA ALA A 4 0.38 -29.34 70.63
C ALA A 4 1.22 -28.05 70.44
N PRO A 5 2.49 -28.15 70.02
CA PRO A 5 3.28 -26.98 69.67
C PRO A 5 2.82 -26.40 68.33
N ALA A 6 2.65 -25.08 68.30
CA ALA A 6 2.35 -24.31 67.11
C ALA A 6 3.51 -24.41 66.11
N ALA A 7 3.22 -24.95 64.93
CA ALA A 7 4.13 -24.88 63.78
C ALA A 7 4.31 -23.41 63.40
N GLY A 8 5.50 -22.86 63.65
CA GLY A 8 5.88 -21.54 63.14
C GLY A 8 5.78 -21.55 61.62
N ALA A 9 4.97 -20.65 61.07
CA ALA A 9 4.89 -20.42 59.64
C ALA A 9 6.27 -19.98 59.14
N VAL A 10 6.92 -20.84 58.36
CA VAL A 10 8.14 -20.47 57.64
C VAL A 10 7.69 -19.62 56.47
N ASP A 11 8.00 -18.33 56.53
CA ASP A 11 7.73 -17.37 55.46
C ASP A 11 8.75 -17.62 54.34
N ILE A 12 8.33 -18.39 53.33
CA ILE A 12 9.17 -18.71 52.18
C ILE A 12 9.15 -17.51 51.24
N VAL A 13 10.13 -16.62 51.39
CA VAL A 13 10.40 -15.58 50.40
C VAL A 13 11.03 -16.23 49.17
N ILE A 14 10.20 -16.58 48.18
CA ILE A 14 10.66 -17.04 46.88
C ILE A 14 11.24 -15.82 46.14
N GLY A 15 12.56 -15.65 46.21
CA GLY A 15 13.28 -14.72 45.35
C GLY A 15 13.17 -15.17 43.90
N ARG A 16 12.20 -14.63 43.14
CA ARG A 16 12.18 -14.84 41.68
C ARG A 16 13.41 -14.14 41.09
N TYR A 17 14.23 -14.91 40.39
CA TYR A 17 15.31 -14.39 39.57
C TYR A 17 14.72 -13.32 38.64
N ARG A 18 15.30 -12.11 38.59
CA ARG A 18 14.81 -11.01 37.75
C ARG A 18 14.57 -11.53 36.33
N ASP A 19 13.31 -11.61 35.94
CA ASP A 19 12.96 -12.16 34.63
C ASP A 19 13.38 -11.15 33.55
N ALA A 20 13.57 -11.62 32.31
CA ALA A 20 13.79 -10.73 31.18
C ALA A 20 12.69 -9.65 31.07
N GLU A 21 11.45 -10.03 31.43
CA GLU A 21 10.29 -9.14 31.51
C GLU A 21 10.49 -7.98 32.49
N ASP A 22 10.92 -8.21 33.72
CA ASP A 22 11.15 -7.15 34.72
C ASP A 22 12.21 -6.15 34.24
N ARG A 23 13.26 -6.65 33.58
CA ARG A 23 14.34 -5.83 33.03
C ARG A 23 13.88 -4.99 31.84
N ILE A 24 12.93 -5.49 31.06
CA ILE A 24 12.29 -4.77 29.95
C ILE A 24 11.34 -3.71 30.50
N SER A 25 10.44 -4.08 31.42
CA SER A 25 9.49 -3.16 32.06
C SER A 25 10.21 -1.98 32.71
N TRP A 26 11.28 -2.23 33.48
CA TRP A 26 12.09 -1.17 34.07
C TRP A 26 12.68 -0.21 33.03
N ARG A 27 13.12 -0.70 31.87
CA ARG A 27 13.66 0.15 30.79
C ARG A 27 12.57 0.99 30.14
N LEU A 28 11.38 0.43 29.93
CA LEU A 28 10.23 1.16 29.40
C LEU A 28 9.81 2.30 30.35
N GLU A 29 9.77 2.04 31.67
CA GLU A 29 9.47 3.06 32.68
C GLU A 29 10.48 4.20 32.70
N HIS A 30 11.75 3.92 32.41
CA HIS A 30 12.82 4.91 32.36
C HIS A 30 13.02 5.53 30.97
N MET A 31 12.06 5.35 30.05
CA MET A 31 12.10 5.85 28.67
C MET A 31 13.32 5.38 27.85
N ARG A 32 13.92 4.24 28.22
CA ARG A 32 15.04 3.61 27.52
C ARG A 32 14.53 2.64 26.46
N PHE A 33 13.79 3.16 25.48
CA PHE A 33 13.06 2.35 24.51
C PHE A 33 13.96 1.54 23.57
N GLU A 34 15.06 2.13 23.09
CA GLU A 34 16.06 1.44 22.26
C GLU A 34 16.70 0.25 23.00
N ASP A 35 17.08 0.47 24.26
CA ASP A 35 17.67 -0.59 25.09
C ASP A 35 16.64 -1.69 25.42
N ALA A 36 15.36 -1.32 25.57
CA ALA A 36 14.29 -2.27 25.79
C ALA A 36 14.06 -3.15 24.55
N LEU A 37 14.05 -2.55 23.36
CA LEU A 37 13.93 -3.27 22.10
C LEU A 37 15.13 -4.19 21.85
N ALA A 38 16.35 -3.69 22.03
CA ALA A 38 17.57 -4.49 21.85
C ALA A 38 17.65 -5.67 22.83
N LEU A 39 17.14 -5.50 24.06
CA LEU A 39 17.04 -6.60 25.02
C LEU A 39 15.97 -7.60 24.59
N ALA A 40 14.79 -7.13 24.20
CA ALA A 40 13.69 -7.98 23.75
C ALA A 40 14.05 -8.82 22.51
N GLU A 41 14.86 -8.29 21.59
CA GLU A 41 15.34 -9.00 20.40
C GLU A 41 16.33 -10.13 20.72
N ARG A 42 17.08 -10.00 21.82
CA ARG A 42 18.09 -10.99 22.25
C ARG A 42 17.49 -12.12 23.09
N GLU A 43 16.42 -11.83 23.81
CA GLU A 43 15.79 -12.77 24.73
C GLU A 43 14.96 -13.81 23.96
N ARG A 44 15.37 -15.08 24.05
CA ARG A 44 14.65 -16.20 23.43
C ARG A 44 13.47 -16.59 24.32
N GLY A 45 12.28 -16.69 23.74
CA GLY A 45 11.08 -17.12 24.46
C GLY A 45 10.36 -16.00 25.20
N LEU A 46 10.63 -14.73 24.89
CA LEU A 46 9.87 -13.60 25.41
C LEU A 46 8.38 -13.77 25.07
N PRO A 47 7.45 -13.55 26.03
CA PRO A 47 6.03 -13.60 25.75
C PRO A 47 5.65 -12.60 24.65
N ALA A 48 4.73 -13.01 23.76
CA ALA A 48 4.29 -12.18 22.64
C ALA A 48 3.70 -10.83 23.11
N SER A 49 3.02 -10.81 24.25
CA SER A 49 2.47 -9.60 24.87
C SER A 49 3.55 -8.60 25.29
N VAL A 50 4.66 -9.08 25.84
CA VAL A 50 5.79 -8.23 26.25
C VAL A 50 6.50 -7.67 25.02
N TRP A 51 6.71 -8.50 23.99
CA TRP A 51 7.23 -8.02 22.70
C TRP A 51 6.36 -6.92 22.10
N ASP A 52 5.03 -7.11 22.10
CA ASP A 52 4.09 -6.14 21.54
C ASP A 52 4.06 -4.84 22.31
N ALA A 53 4.16 -4.91 23.65
CA ALA A 53 4.29 -3.73 24.50
C ALA A 53 5.58 -2.94 24.21
N VAL A 54 6.72 -3.63 24.04
CA VAL A 54 8.01 -2.99 23.70
C VAL A 54 7.95 -2.34 22.34
N VAL A 55 7.48 -3.06 21.32
CA VAL A 55 7.33 -2.52 19.95
C VAL A 55 6.40 -1.32 19.93
N GLN A 56 5.27 -1.40 20.63
CA GLN A 56 4.34 -0.28 20.76
C GLN A 56 5.00 0.94 21.40
N ALA A 57 5.66 0.76 22.54
CA ALA A 57 6.28 1.85 23.28
C ALA A 57 7.41 2.51 22.47
N TYR A 58 8.22 1.68 21.80
CA TYR A 58 9.32 2.16 20.96
C TYR A 58 8.80 2.95 19.75
N LEU A 59 7.88 2.38 18.98
CA LEU A 59 7.31 3.08 17.83
C LEU A 59 6.55 4.35 18.24
N ALA A 60 5.84 4.32 19.38
CA ALA A 60 5.16 5.52 19.91
C ALA A 60 6.16 6.62 20.31
N HIS A 61 7.34 6.25 20.84
CA HIS A 61 8.41 7.21 21.10
C HIS A 61 8.95 7.84 19.81
N VAL A 62 9.24 7.02 18.80
CA VAL A 62 9.76 7.48 17.50
C VAL A 62 8.74 8.41 16.80
N THR A 63 7.46 8.06 16.80
CA THR A 63 6.42 8.90 16.20
C THR A 63 6.14 10.16 17.02
N ALA A 64 6.23 10.10 18.35
CA ALA A 64 6.12 11.29 19.20
C ALA A 64 7.27 12.30 18.97
N ALA A 65 8.46 11.81 18.57
CA ALA A 65 9.56 12.66 18.12
C ALA A 65 9.35 13.25 16.71
N GLY A 66 8.28 12.86 16.01
CA GLY A 66 7.96 13.32 14.66
C GLY A 66 8.64 12.54 13.54
N ASP A 67 9.41 11.50 13.84
CA ASP A 67 10.14 10.72 12.85
C ASP A 67 9.28 9.58 12.26
N TRP A 68 8.26 9.96 11.51
CA TRP A 68 7.33 9.03 10.87
C TRP A 68 7.98 8.18 9.79
N ALA A 69 9.02 8.68 9.13
CA ALA A 69 9.73 7.97 8.09
C ALA A 69 10.52 6.78 8.67
N THR A 70 11.26 7.01 9.76
CA THR A 70 11.96 5.95 10.48
C THR A 70 10.96 4.95 11.06
N ALA A 71 9.86 5.42 11.66
CA ALA A 71 8.81 4.53 12.15
C ALA A 71 8.26 3.61 11.05
N ALA A 72 7.95 4.15 9.86
CA ALA A 72 7.45 3.36 8.73
C ALA A 72 8.45 2.28 8.29
N GLY A 73 9.74 2.61 8.23
CA GLY A 73 10.80 1.65 7.86
C GLY A 73 10.98 0.51 8.88
N LEU A 74 10.60 0.72 10.14
CA LEU A 74 10.71 -0.27 11.20
C LEU A 74 9.53 -1.25 11.24
N LEU A 75 8.34 -0.85 10.75
CA LEU A 75 7.12 -1.66 10.84
C LEU A 75 7.26 -3.07 10.22
N PRO A 76 7.82 -3.27 9.01
CA PRO A 76 7.99 -4.61 8.44
C PRO A 76 8.78 -5.57 9.33
N ARG A 77 9.82 -5.06 9.99
CA ARG A 77 10.69 -5.85 10.87
C ARG A 77 10.02 -6.17 12.20
N LEU A 78 9.33 -5.19 12.79
CA LEU A 78 8.80 -5.28 14.15
C LEU A 78 7.43 -5.98 14.21
N LEU A 79 6.57 -5.73 13.21
CA LEU A 79 5.20 -6.26 13.18
C LEU A 79 5.11 -7.65 12.55
N LYS A 80 5.95 -7.93 11.54
CA LYS A 80 5.96 -9.22 10.83
C LYS A 80 4.54 -9.62 10.39
N ASP A 81 4.05 -10.78 10.82
CA ASP A 81 2.75 -11.35 10.46
C ASP A 81 1.56 -10.86 11.32
N LYS A 82 1.78 -9.91 12.23
CA LYS A 82 0.75 -9.46 13.19
C LYS A 82 -0.21 -8.44 12.56
N VAL A 83 -1.27 -8.94 11.92
CA VAL A 83 -2.33 -8.13 11.26
C VAL A 83 -2.90 -7.03 12.16
N ALA A 84 -3.30 -7.36 13.39
CA ALA A 84 -3.93 -6.39 14.29
C ALA A 84 -3.03 -5.20 14.63
N LEU A 85 -1.71 -5.43 14.73
CA LEU A 85 -0.76 -4.34 14.96
C LEU A 85 -0.55 -3.49 13.72
N TRP A 86 -0.53 -4.10 12.53
CA TRP A 86 -0.47 -3.36 11.26
C TRP A 86 -1.67 -2.43 11.12
N GLU A 87 -2.88 -2.93 11.35
CA GLU A 87 -4.11 -2.12 11.25
C GLU A 87 -4.13 -0.96 12.26
N ARG A 88 -3.66 -1.21 13.49
CA ARG A 88 -3.49 -0.15 14.48
C ARG A 88 -2.51 0.92 14.01
N TRP A 89 -1.34 0.54 13.53
CA TRP A 89 -0.35 1.50 13.06
C TRP A 89 -0.79 2.24 11.81
N VAL A 90 -1.54 1.61 10.91
CA VAL A 90 -2.19 2.31 9.79
C VAL A 90 -3.15 3.37 10.30
N TYR A 91 -3.96 3.07 11.33
CA TYR A 91 -4.84 4.05 11.94
C TYR A 91 -4.05 5.23 12.54
N GLU A 92 -2.97 4.97 13.28
CA GLU A 92 -2.12 6.02 13.86
C GLU A 92 -1.48 6.92 12.78
N PHE A 93 -0.92 6.34 11.72
CA PHE A 93 -0.40 7.10 10.57
C PHE A 93 -1.51 7.87 9.85
N GLY A 94 -2.73 7.33 9.82
CA GLY A 94 -3.94 8.00 9.34
C GLY A 94 -4.24 9.28 10.10
N GLN A 95 -4.28 9.21 11.44
CA GLN A 95 -4.52 10.36 12.30
C GLN A 95 -3.45 11.46 12.11
N ALA A 96 -2.20 11.06 11.90
CA ALA A 96 -1.09 11.98 11.65
C ALA A 96 -0.99 12.49 10.21
N ARG A 97 -1.85 12.02 9.29
CA ARG A 97 -1.77 12.28 7.82
C ARG A 97 -0.45 11.83 7.19
N GLN A 98 0.16 10.77 7.72
CA GLN A 98 1.44 10.21 7.28
C GLN A 98 1.28 8.91 6.48
N LEU A 99 0.06 8.53 6.11
CA LEU A 99 -0.25 7.34 5.30
C LEU A 99 0.60 7.18 4.02
N PRO A 100 1.00 8.25 3.29
CA PRO A 100 1.88 8.10 2.14
C PRO A 100 3.21 7.38 2.45
N LEU A 101 3.72 7.49 3.67
CA LEU A 101 4.95 6.81 4.09
C LEU A 101 4.76 5.29 4.26
N LEU A 102 3.52 4.84 4.49
CA LEU A 102 3.22 3.41 4.66
C LEU A 102 3.04 2.67 3.34
N ALA A 103 2.61 3.36 2.28
CA ALA A 103 2.39 2.79 0.96
C ALA A 103 3.47 1.80 0.48
N PRO A 104 4.78 2.11 0.53
CA PRO A 104 5.80 1.20 0.03
C PRO A 104 6.11 0.02 0.97
N VAL A 105 5.73 0.10 2.25
CA VAL A 105 6.10 -0.90 3.28
C VAL A 105 4.94 -1.81 3.68
N LEU A 106 3.72 -1.53 3.22
CA LEU A 106 2.55 -2.34 3.54
C LEU A 106 2.68 -3.77 3.02
N PRO A 107 2.35 -4.78 3.84
CA PRO A 107 2.42 -6.16 3.40
C PRO A 107 1.27 -6.46 2.44
N THR A 108 1.56 -7.16 1.34
CA THR A 108 0.59 -7.46 0.26
C THR A 108 0.28 -8.95 0.10
N LYS A 109 0.97 -9.83 0.83
CA LYS A 109 0.84 -11.30 0.71
C LYS A 109 0.71 -11.97 2.08
N ARG A 110 1.75 -11.87 2.91
CA ARG A 110 1.81 -12.46 4.25
C ARG A 110 2.34 -11.41 5.21
N PRO A 111 1.50 -10.82 6.07
CA PRO A 111 0.04 -10.95 6.10
C PRO A 111 -0.64 -10.16 4.96
N ALA A 112 -1.85 -10.54 4.56
CA ALA A 112 -2.74 -9.64 3.82
C ALA A 112 -3.64 -8.94 4.85
N LEU A 113 -3.75 -7.61 4.75
CA LEU A 113 -4.57 -6.81 5.65
C LEU A 113 -6.01 -6.71 5.13
N HIS A 114 -6.89 -6.12 5.93
CA HIS A 114 -8.25 -5.85 5.47
C HIS A 114 -8.26 -4.91 4.24
N PRO A 115 -9.12 -5.13 3.22
CA PRO A 115 -9.14 -4.30 2.01
C PRO A 115 -9.24 -2.79 2.26
N GLN A 116 -10.00 -2.42 3.30
CA GLN A 116 -10.15 -1.02 3.73
C GLN A 116 -8.83 -0.34 4.10
N THR A 117 -7.83 -1.09 4.57
CA THR A 117 -6.49 -0.56 4.89
C THR A 117 -5.79 -0.06 3.63
N TYR A 118 -5.82 -0.85 2.56
CA TYR A 118 -5.22 -0.49 1.28
C TYR A 118 -5.97 0.68 0.64
N GLU A 119 -7.32 0.65 0.67
CA GLU A 119 -8.16 1.72 0.16
C GLU A 119 -7.91 3.05 0.87
N LEU A 120 -7.75 3.04 2.20
CA LEU A 120 -7.43 4.23 2.98
C LEU A 120 -6.10 4.86 2.57
N VAL A 121 -5.07 4.02 2.36
CA VAL A 121 -3.74 4.49 1.95
C VAL A 121 -3.77 5.06 0.54
N MET A 122 -4.46 4.39 -0.39
CA MET A 122 -4.65 4.91 -1.75
C MET A 122 -5.43 6.23 -1.76
N ALA A 123 -6.48 6.33 -0.95
CA ALA A 123 -7.26 7.56 -0.81
C ALA A 123 -6.42 8.71 -0.25
N ALA A 124 -5.48 8.43 0.66
CA ALA A 124 -4.56 9.44 1.18
C ALA A 124 -3.60 9.96 0.11
N LEU A 125 -3.10 9.09 -0.78
CA LEU A 125 -2.25 9.48 -1.91
C LEU A 125 -2.99 10.32 -2.97
N LEU A 126 -4.32 10.21 -3.04
CA LEU A 126 -5.14 11.04 -3.93
C LEU A 126 -5.26 12.49 -3.46
N VAL A 127 -5.00 12.80 -2.19
CA VAL A 127 -5.24 14.15 -1.66
C VAL A 127 -4.29 15.16 -2.29
N ASP A 128 -2.99 14.84 -2.29
CA ASP A 128 -1.93 15.74 -2.74
C ASP A 128 -1.39 15.29 -4.12
N PRO A 129 -1.38 16.18 -5.13
CA PRO A 129 -0.83 15.90 -6.45
C PRO A 129 0.59 15.32 -6.46
N ALA A 130 1.43 15.67 -5.48
CA ALA A 130 2.78 15.15 -5.37
C ALA A 130 2.84 13.62 -5.24
N HIS A 131 1.76 13.00 -4.73
CA HIS A 131 1.68 11.56 -4.47
C HIS A 131 0.98 10.76 -5.58
N HIS A 132 0.48 11.40 -6.63
CA HIS A 132 -0.23 10.69 -7.71
C HIS A 132 0.68 9.69 -8.45
N GLY A 133 1.98 9.99 -8.58
CA GLY A 133 2.96 9.06 -9.15
C GLY A 133 3.17 7.83 -8.27
N ALA A 134 3.18 8.00 -6.94
CA ALA A 134 3.25 6.88 -6.00
C ALA A 134 2.00 6.00 -6.10
N LEU A 135 0.82 6.61 -6.19
CA LEU A 135 -0.44 5.87 -6.38
C LEU A 135 -0.41 5.02 -7.66
N LEU A 136 0.05 5.58 -8.78
CA LEU A 136 0.19 4.83 -10.03
C LEU A 136 1.08 3.59 -9.84
N GLY A 137 2.23 3.75 -9.18
CA GLY A 137 3.13 2.65 -8.88
C GLY A 137 2.46 1.55 -8.04
N LEU A 138 1.65 1.93 -7.05
CA LEU A 138 0.89 0.96 -6.24
C LEU A 138 -0.18 0.23 -7.06
N VAL A 139 -0.95 0.95 -7.88
CA VAL A 139 -2.00 0.36 -8.73
C VAL A 139 -1.41 -0.67 -9.70
N GLN A 140 -0.18 -0.45 -10.18
CA GLN A 140 0.52 -1.39 -11.06
C GLN A 140 1.14 -2.57 -10.31
N ALA A 141 1.52 -2.39 -9.04
CA ALA A 141 2.26 -3.39 -8.27
C ALA A 141 1.38 -4.28 -7.38
N TRP A 142 0.29 -3.73 -6.83
CA TRP A 142 -0.56 -4.44 -5.87
C TRP A 142 -1.55 -5.36 -6.58
N PRO A 143 -1.80 -6.57 -6.05
CA PRO A 143 -2.87 -7.42 -6.56
C PRO A 143 -4.25 -6.75 -6.43
N ASN A 144 -5.06 -6.84 -7.49
CA ASN A 144 -6.44 -6.30 -7.52
C ASN A 144 -7.37 -6.91 -6.45
N SER A 145 -6.97 -8.00 -5.80
CA SER A 145 -7.72 -8.61 -4.69
C SER A 145 -7.57 -7.85 -3.36
N LEU A 146 -6.63 -6.91 -3.25
CA LEU A 146 -6.35 -6.17 -2.01
C LEU A 146 -7.25 -4.95 -1.81
N TYR A 147 -7.92 -4.46 -2.85
CA TYR A 147 -8.77 -3.27 -2.81
C TYR A 147 -9.90 -3.40 -3.81
N GLN A 148 -10.96 -2.60 -3.69
CA GLN A 148 -12.04 -2.57 -4.67
C GLN A 148 -11.70 -1.62 -5.83
N PRO A 149 -11.41 -2.12 -7.06
CA PRO A 149 -10.94 -1.24 -8.13
C PRO A 149 -12.02 -0.27 -8.62
N ALA A 150 -13.31 -0.64 -8.51
CA ALA A 150 -14.42 0.25 -8.85
C ALA A 150 -14.49 1.47 -7.91
N ALA A 151 -14.33 1.26 -6.61
CA ALA A 151 -14.31 2.34 -5.63
C ALA A 151 -13.11 3.29 -5.86
N LEU A 152 -11.95 2.73 -6.23
CA LEU A 152 -10.78 3.53 -6.57
C LEU A 152 -10.97 4.35 -7.85
N ILE A 153 -11.60 3.80 -8.88
CA ILE A 153 -11.95 4.53 -10.11
C ILE A 153 -12.83 5.75 -9.76
N ASP A 154 -13.86 5.55 -8.95
CA ASP A 154 -14.76 6.64 -8.53
C ASP A 154 -14.00 7.70 -7.72
N ALA A 155 -13.12 7.29 -6.80
CA ALA A 155 -12.29 8.20 -6.01
C ALA A 155 -11.34 9.03 -6.88
N ILE A 156 -10.68 8.41 -7.87
CA ILE A 156 -9.82 9.12 -8.83
C ILE A 156 -10.66 10.11 -9.66
N ALA A 157 -11.80 9.68 -10.19
CA ALA A 157 -12.67 10.55 -10.99
C ALA A 157 -13.16 11.77 -10.19
N GLN A 158 -13.51 11.57 -8.91
CA GLN A 158 -13.85 12.68 -8.01
C GLN A 158 -12.66 13.61 -7.75
N ARG A 159 -11.46 13.06 -7.60
CA ARG A 159 -10.25 13.86 -7.37
C ARG A 159 -9.88 14.71 -8.59
N MET A 160 -10.05 14.17 -9.80
CA MET A 160 -9.76 14.85 -11.06
C MET A 160 -10.67 16.06 -11.31
N ARG A 161 -11.93 16.02 -10.82
CA ARG A 161 -12.85 17.17 -10.89
C ARG A 161 -12.40 18.38 -10.07
N ARG A 162 -11.45 18.20 -9.14
CA ARG A 162 -10.90 19.28 -8.30
C ARG A 162 -9.69 19.91 -8.97
N ALA A 163 -9.42 21.18 -8.65
CA ALA A 163 -8.25 21.89 -9.15
C ALA A 163 -6.95 21.10 -8.88
N GLY A 164 -6.06 21.05 -9.89
CA GLY A 164 -4.82 20.27 -9.83
C GLY A 164 -5.00 18.76 -9.75
N GLY A 165 -6.21 18.24 -10.03
CA GLY A 165 -6.52 16.82 -10.03
C GLY A 165 -6.30 16.14 -11.38
N GLU A 166 -6.33 16.87 -12.48
CA GLU A 166 -6.04 16.32 -13.80
C GLU A 166 -4.53 16.20 -14.02
N THR A 167 -3.98 15.08 -13.57
CA THR A 167 -2.55 14.75 -13.72
C THR A 167 -2.41 13.54 -14.62
N ARG A 168 -1.28 13.47 -15.33
CA ARG A 168 -0.99 12.36 -16.26
C ARG A 168 -0.99 11.02 -15.54
N GLU A 169 -0.49 10.99 -14.31
CA GLU A 169 -0.35 9.82 -13.46
C GLU A 169 -1.74 9.25 -13.09
N LEU A 170 -2.73 10.10 -12.78
CA LEU A 170 -4.09 9.67 -12.49
C LEU A 170 -4.82 9.11 -13.71
N TRP A 171 -4.59 9.71 -14.89
CA TRP A 171 -5.11 9.14 -16.13
C TRP A 171 -4.49 7.76 -16.42
N GLN A 172 -3.19 7.60 -16.21
CA GLN A 172 -2.52 6.30 -16.35
C GLN A 172 -3.06 5.27 -15.35
N ALA A 173 -3.32 5.68 -14.11
CA ALA A 173 -3.90 4.81 -13.10
C ALA A 173 -5.31 4.36 -13.50
N LEU A 174 -6.16 5.27 -14.01
CA LEU A 174 -7.49 4.94 -14.53
C LEU A 174 -7.43 3.96 -15.70
N ALA A 175 -6.52 4.16 -16.66
CA ALA A 175 -6.35 3.24 -17.78
C ALA A 175 -6.01 1.84 -17.28
N HIS A 176 -5.06 1.73 -16.34
CA HIS A 176 -4.72 0.45 -15.73
C HIS A 176 -5.92 -0.20 -15.02
N LEU A 177 -6.69 0.55 -14.24
CA LEU A 177 -7.86 0.02 -13.55
C LEU A 177 -8.95 -0.45 -14.52
N TYR A 178 -9.23 0.29 -15.60
CA TYR A 178 -10.18 -0.14 -16.63
C TYR A 178 -9.73 -1.40 -17.37
N LYS A 179 -8.42 -1.54 -17.65
CA LYS A 179 -7.84 -2.79 -18.17
C LYS A 179 -8.16 -3.95 -17.23
N THR A 180 -7.91 -3.80 -15.92
CA THR A 180 -8.14 -4.88 -14.95
C THR A 180 -9.62 -5.23 -14.74
N GLN A 181 -10.53 -4.29 -14.97
CA GLN A 181 -11.99 -4.49 -14.88
C GLN A 181 -12.61 -5.06 -16.17
N GLY A 182 -11.80 -5.42 -17.18
CA GLY A 182 -12.31 -5.94 -18.45
C GLY A 182 -13.00 -4.88 -19.31
N ARG A 183 -12.64 -3.60 -19.16
CA ARG A 183 -13.10 -2.47 -19.98
C ARG A 183 -11.95 -1.90 -20.82
N PRO A 184 -11.42 -2.68 -21.78
CA PRO A 184 -10.24 -2.30 -22.53
C PRO A 184 -10.48 -1.12 -23.49
N ASP A 185 -11.72 -0.89 -23.89
CA ASP A 185 -12.19 0.23 -24.71
C ASP A 185 -11.96 1.60 -24.03
N LEU A 186 -12.34 1.71 -22.75
CA LEU A 186 -12.11 2.91 -21.95
C LEU A 186 -10.63 3.12 -21.66
N SER A 187 -9.90 2.04 -21.38
CA SER A 187 -8.44 2.09 -21.22
C SER A 187 -7.77 2.63 -22.49
N LEU A 188 -8.13 2.09 -23.67
CA LEU A 188 -7.59 2.52 -24.95
C LEU A 188 -7.85 4.01 -25.22
N ALA A 189 -9.08 4.48 -24.98
CA ALA A 189 -9.43 5.88 -25.16
C ALA A 189 -8.55 6.81 -24.32
N ILE A 190 -8.26 6.43 -23.07
CA ILE A 190 -7.38 7.22 -22.18
C ILE A 190 -5.93 7.19 -22.68
N LEU A 191 -5.41 6.02 -23.06
CA LEU A 191 -4.03 5.87 -23.55
C LEU A 191 -3.77 6.70 -24.82
N LEU A 192 -4.74 6.73 -25.74
CA LEU A 192 -4.69 7.55 -26.95
C LEU A 192 -4.67 9.05 -26.61
N ASN A 193 -5.53 9.50 -25.70
CA ASN A 193 -5.57 10.91 -25.27
C ASN A 193 -4.29 11.35 -24.57
N LEU A 194 -3.65 10.45 -23.82
CA LEU A 194 -2.37 10.72 -23.18
C LEU A 194 -1.16 10.64 -24.13
N GLN A 195 -1.38 10.26 -25.39
CA GLN A 195 -0.35 10.06 -26.40
C GLN A 195 0.81 9.17 -25.92
N LEU A 196 0.48 8.08 -25.21
CA LEU A 196 1.49 7.16 -24.68
C LEU A 196 1.91 6.14 -25.74
N PRO A 197 3.24 5.96 -25.99
CA PRO A 197 3.72 4.93 -26.91
C PRO A 197 3.30 3.51 -26.51
N SER A 198 3.04 3.25 -25.23
CA SER A 198 2.56 1.95 -24.75
C SER A 198 1.19 1.55 -25.30
N VAL A 199 0.48 2.45 -26.00
CA VAL A 199 -0.79 2.14 -26.65
C VAL A 199 -0.63 1.12 -27.78
N PHE A 200 0.52 1.09 -28.47
CA PHE A 200 0.78 0.15 -29.57
C PHE A 200 0.85 -1.29 -29.05
N ASP A 201 1.65 -1.51 -27.99
CA ASP A 201 1.76 -2.81 -27.33
C ASP A 201 0.38 -3.24 -26.77
N PHE A 202 -0.35 -2.30 -26.16
CA PHE A 202 -1.69 -2.56 -25.60
C PHE A 202 -2.71 -2.98 -26.66
N LEU A 203 -2.69 -2.35 -27.84
CA LEU A 203 -3.58 -2.69 -28.96
C LEU A 203 -3.33 -4.11 -29.47
N GLN A 204 -2.06 -4.50 -29.59
CA GLN A 204 -1.66 -5.82 -30.05
C GLN A 204 -2.00 -6.89 -29.00
N GLU A 205 -1.67 -6.66 -27.73
CA GLU A 205 -1.91 -7.61 -26.63
C GLU A 205 -3.40 -7.95 -26.47
N HIS A 206 -4.29 -6.97 -26.69
CA HIS A 206 -5.71 -7.12 -26.41
C HIS A 206 -6.60 -7.23 -27.67
N GLY A 207 -6.01 -7.21 -28.87
CA GLY A 207 -6.76 -7.35 -30.13
C GLY A 207 -7.81 -6.25 -30.35
N LEU A 208 -7.54 -5.03 -29.86
CA LEU A 208 -8.53 -3.93 -29.81
C LEU A 208 -8.57 -3.07 -31.08
N LEU A 209 -8.01 -3.58 -32.17
CA LEU A 209 -7.90 -2.84 -33.42
C LEU A 209 -9.24 -2.49 -34.05
N SER A 210 -10.26 -3.30 -33.80
CA SER A 210 -11.64 -3.02 -34.19
C SER A 210 -12.27 -1.86 -33.41
N PHE A 211 -11.75 -1.51 -32.22
CA PHE A 211 -12.25 -0.41 -31.38
C PHE A 211 -11.58 0.93 -31.68
N LEU A 212 -10.65 0.96 -32.62
CA LEU A 212 -9.95 2.17 -33.04
C LEU A 212 -10.80 3.12 -33.88
N GLY A 213 -12.00 2.71 -34.32
CA GLY A 213 -12.86 3.42 -35.28
C GLY A 213 -12.75 4.96 -35.23
N GLY A 214 -12.26 5.54 -36.32
CA GLY A 214 -12.03 6.98 -36.52
C GLY A 214 -10.90 7.62 -35.70
N LYS A 215 -10.25 6.91 -34.77
CA LYS A 215 -9.17 7.40 -33.90
C LYS A 215 -7.77 7.04 -34.40
N ALA A 216 -7.64 6.47 -35.60
CA ALA A 216 -6.35 6.14 -36.21
C ALA A 216 -5.41 7.37 -36.33
N ALA A 217 -5.98 8.56 -36.54
CA ALA A 217 -5.22 9.81 -36.53
C ALA A 217 -4.48 10.07 -35.21
N LEU A 218 -5.03 9.66 -34.07
CA LEU A 218 -4.36 9.80 -32.78
C LEU A 218 -3.14 8.88 -32.65
N LEU A 219 -3.16 7.70 -33.28
CA LEU A 219 -1.99 6.81 -33.32
C LEU A 219 -0.87 7.38 -34.20
N LEU A 220 -1.24 7.88 -35.39
CA LEU A 220 -0.29 8.51 -36.30
C LEU A 220 0.40 9.71 -35.64
N ALA A 221 -0.34 10.47 -34.82
CA ALA A 221 0.21 11.59 -34.04
C ALA A 221 1.19 11.17 -32.93
N ILE A 222 1.12 9.91 -32.46
CA ILE A 222 2.05 9.37 -31.45
C ILE A 222 3.32 8.87 -32.12
N ASP A 223 3.18 7.98 -33.11
CA ASP A 223 4.28 7.42 -33.88
C ASP A 223 3.76 6.94 -35.24
N GLU A 224 4.04 7.70 -36.29
CA GLU A 224 3.55 7.44 -37.63
C GLU A 224 4.02 6.09 -38.18
N ALA A 225 5.31 5.76 -38.01
CA ALA A 225 5.88 4.54 -38.55
C ALA A 225 5.28 3.29 -37.90
N ARG A 226 5.17 3.28 -36.56
CA ARG A 226 4.54 2.16 -35.84
C ARG A 226 3.04 2.08 -36.07
N ALA A 227 2.35 3.21 -36.17
CA ALA A 227 0.93 3.23 -36.47
C ALA A 227 0.64 2.66 -37.87
N LEU A 228 1.41 3.06 -38.88
CA LEU A 228 1.26 2.54 -40.24
C LEU A 228 1.57 1.05 -40.30
N ASP A 229 2.67 0.60 -39.72
CA ASP A 229 3.02 -0.83 -39.67
C ASP A 229 1.92 -1.67 -39.01
N LEU A 230 1.37 -1.18 -37.90
CA LEU A 230 0.33 -1.87 -37.15
C LEU A 230 -1.03 -1.90 -37.91
N LEU A 231 -1.43 -0.78 -38.53
CA LEU A 231 -2.66 -0.68 -39.32
C LEU A 231 -2.58 -1.49 -40.62
N VAL A 232 -1.43 -1.46 -41.31
CA VAL A 232 -1.19 -2.24 -42.54
C VAL A 232 -1.20 -3.74 -42.24
N SER A 233 -0.56 -4.15 -41.14
CA SER A 233 -0.54 -5.57 -40.74
C SER A 233 -1.92 -6.12 -40.34
N HIS A 234 -2.91 -5.26 -40.14
CA HIS A 234 -4.26 -5.63 -39.70
C HIS A 234 -5.38 -5.08 -40.60
N LEU A 235 -5.05 -4.81 -41.88
CA LEU A 235 -5.96 -4.30 -42.92
C LEU A 235 -7.27 -5.10 -43.04
N ASP A 236 -7.26 -6.41 -42.75
CA ASP A 236 -8.45 -7.28 -42.83
C ASP A 236 -9.41 -7.12 -41.64
N SER A 237 -9.00 -6.42 -40.57
CA SER A 237 -9.78 -6.25 -39.32
C SER A 237 -10.34 -4.84 -39.11
N VAL A 238 -9.94 -3.88 -39.94
CA VAL A 238 -10.40 -2.48 -39.91
C VAL A 238 -11.25 -2.24 -41.14
N ALA A 239 -12.54 -1.93 -40.96
CA ALA A 239 -13.43 -1.66 -42.08
C ALA A 239 -12.89 -0.45 -42.88
N PRO A 240 -12.81 -0.52 -44.22
CA PRO A 240 -12.23 0.54 -45.07
C PRO A 240 -12.89 1.93 -44.94
N ALA A 241 -14.04 2.02 -44.26
CA ALA A 241 -14.79 3.26 -44.07
C ALA A 241 -14.15 4.23 -43.04
N ASP A 242 -13.29 3.74 -42.14
CA ASP A 242 -12.70 4.56 -41.06
C ASP A 242 -11.33 5.19 -41.41
N VAL A 243 -10.83 4.97 -42.63
CA VAL A 243 -9.46 5.36 -43.04
C VAL A 243 -9.45 6.53 -44.05
N VAL A 244 -10.61 7.08 -44.42
CA VAL A 244 -10.68 8.18 -45.40
C VAL A 244 -11.22 9.45 -44.73
N PRO A 245 -10.41 10.53 -44.61
CA PRO A 245 -10.94 11.84 -44.28
C PRO A 245 -11.73 12.36 -45.49
N GLY A 246 -13.03 12.58 -45.30
CA GLY A 246 -13.86 13.40 -46.19
C GLY A 246 -13.79 14.87 -45.81
#